data_AF-A0AAC9QQQ9-F1
#
_entry.id   AF-A0AAC9QQQ9-F1
#
_cell.length_a   1.000
_cell.length_b   1.000
_cell.length_c   1.000
_cell.angle_alpha   90.00
_cell.angle_beta   90.00
_cell.angle_gamma   90.00
#
_symmetry.space_group_name_H-M   'P 1'
#
loop_
_entity.id
_entity.type
_entity.pdbx_description
1 polymer ?
#
loop_
_entity_poly.entity_id
_entity_poly.type
_entity_poly.pdbx_seq_one_letter_code
_entity_poly.pdbx_strand_id
1 'polypeptide(L)' 'MKDTPTVTQTIVLVDDDSNILTSLSFALETEGYRVESYTDGSAALKNLTVHPPHLAIFDIKIATNGWDGTFASSASKI' A
#
# COMPACT_ATOMS: atom_id res chain seq x y z
N MET A 1 -29.90 9.50 20.83
CA MET A 1 -28.72 8.67 20.53
C MET A 1 -28.73 8.44 19.05
N LYS A 2 -27.73 8.93 18.30
CA LYS A 2 -27.62 8.64 16.87
C LYS A 2 -26.78 7.39 16.76
N ASP A 3 -27.41 6.27 16.43
CA ASP A 3 -26.71 5.09 15.94
C ASP A 3 -26.19 5.45 14.55
N THR A 4 -25.01 6.06 14.50
CA THR A 4 -24.27 6.23 13.26
C THR A 4 -23.91 4.82 12.80
N PRO A 5 -24.31 4.37 11.60
CA PRO A 5 -23.82 3.11 11.09
C PRO A 5 -22.29 3.19 11.10
N THR A 6 -21.65 2.37 11.92
CA THR A 6 -20.19 2.23 11.93
C THR A 6 -19.82 1.59 10.60
N VAL A 7 -19.61 2.41 9.58
CA VAL A 7 -19.13 1.94 8.28
C VAL A 7 -17.69 1.51 8.53
N THR A 8 -17.47 0.20 8.63
CA THR A 8 -16.14 -0.38 8.80
C THR A 8 -15.30 0.00 7.59
N GLN A 9 -14.40 0.98 7.77
CA GLN A 9 -13.57 1.48 6.70
C GLN A 9 -12.62 0.35 6.28
N THR A 10 -12.72 -0.06 5.03
CA THR A 10 -11.87 -1.11 4.46
C THR A 10 -10.58 -0.50 3.91
N ILE A 11 -9.45 -1.03 4.38
CA ILE A 11 -8.09 -0.69 3.92
C ILE A 11 -7.52 -1.89 3.18
N VAL A 12 -6.97 -1.66 1.99
CA VAL A 12 -6.26 -2.67 1.21
C VAL A 12 -4.75 -2.48 1.36
N LEU A 13 -4.02 -3.54 1.65
CA LEU A 13 -2.56 -3.57 1.73
C LEU A 13 -2.00 -4.44 0.61
N VAL A 14 -0.98 -3.95 -0.10
CA VAL A 14 -0.32 -4.69 -1.17
C VAL A 14 1.18 -4.62 -0.99
N ASP A 15 1.81 -5.75 -0.70
CA ASP A 15 3.25 -5.87 -0.41
C ASP A 15 3.68 -7.33 -0.70
N ASP A 16 4.83 -7.54 -1.32
CA ASP A 16 5.31 -8.89 -1.63
C ASP A 16 5.83 -9.65 -0.40
N ASP A 17 6.05 -8.96 0.74
CA ASP A 17 6.45 -9.54 2.02
C ASP A 17 5.26 -9.77 2.97
N SER A 18 4.94 -11.05 3.20
CA SER A 18 3.87 -11.47 4.12
C SER A 18 4.09 -11.04 5.58
N ASN A 19 5.33 -10.82 6.01
CA ASN A 19 5.63 -10.37 7.37
C ASN A 19 5.17 -8.92 7.57
N ILE A 20 5.38 -8.07 6.56
CA ILE A 20 4.93 -6.67 6.56
C ILE A 20 3.40 -6.63 6.55
N LEU A 21 2.77 -7.40 5.66
CA LEU A 21 1.31 -7.50 5.60
C LEU A 21 0.71 -7.94 6.94
N THR A 22 1.29 -8.94 7.60
CA THR A 22 0.78 -9.46 8.88
C THR A 22 0.84 -8.39 9.97
N SER A 23 1.98 -7.71 10.10
CA SER A 23 2.18 -6.66 11.12
C SER A 23 1.22 -5.48 10.90
N LEU A 24 1.11 -4.99 9.67
CA LEU A 24 0.24 -3.87 9.33
C LEU A 24 -1.25 -4.23 9.44
N SER A 25 -1.64 -5.43 9.00
CA SER A 25 -3.02 -5.88 9.11
C SER A 25 -3.44 -5.91 10.58
N PHE A 26 -2.62 -6.51 11.45
CA PHE A 26 -2.90 -6.53 12.88
C PHE A 26 -3.06 -5.12 13.46
N ALA A 27 -2.13 -4.21 13.18
CA ALA A 27 -2.20 -2.85 13.70
C ALA A 27 -3.48 -2.12 13.27
N LEU A 28 -3.86 -2.21 11.99
CA LEU A 28 -5.04 -1.54 11.46
C LEU A 28 -6.34 -2.20 11.95
N GLU A 29 -6.38 -3.53 12.05
CA GLU A 29 -7.53 -4.25 12.60
C GLU A 29 -7.76 -3.90 14.08
N THR A 30 -6.70 -3.72 14.87
CA THR A 30 -6.82 -3.28 16.27
C THR A 30 -7.40 -1.89 16.42
N GLU A 31 -7.22 -1.02 15.42
CA GLU A 31 -7.83 0.32 15.34
C GLU A 31 -9.29 0.28 14.83
N GLY A 32 -9.82 -0.91 14.51
CA GLY A 32 -11.21 -1.11 14.07
C GLY A 32 -11.43 -1.02 12.56
N TYR A 33 -10.36 -1.03 11.76
CA TYR A 33 -10.46 -1.10 10.31
C TYR A 33 -10.67 -2.54 9.85
N ARG A 34 -11.33 -2.69 8.69
CA ARG A 34 -11.34 -3.98 7.97
C ARG A 34 -10.14 -4.00 7.04
N VAL A 35 -9.26 -4.98 7.16
CA VAL A 35 -8.07 -5.07 6.31
C VAL A 35 -8.22 -6.19 5.29
N GLU A 36 -7.82 -5.91 4.06
CA GLU A 36 -7.59 -6.92 3.04
C GLU A 36 -6.16 -6.80 2.54
N SER A 37 -5.43 -7.91 2.48
CA SER A 37 -4.02 -7.93 2.11
C SER A 37 -3.77 -8.80 0.88
N TYR A 38 -2.85 -8.35 0.03
CA TYR A 38 -2.49 -9.02 -1.21
C TYR A 38 -0.97 -9.03 -1.36
N THR A 39 -0.41 -10.19 -1.71
CA THR A 39 1.02 -10.32 -2.06
C THR A 39 1.31 -10.08 -3.54
N ASP A 40 0.26 -9.96 -4.35
CA ASP A 40 0.34 -9.72 -5.79
C ASP A 40 -0.50 -8.49 -6.16
N GLY A 41 0.15 -7.50 -6.76
CA GLY A 41 -0.48 -6.29 -7.26
C GLY A 41 -1.52 -6.54 -8.35
N SER A 42 -1.40 -7.62 -9.13
CA SER A 42 -2.37 -7.96 -10.18
C SER A 42 -3.69 -8.45 -9.57
N ALA A 43 -3.61 -9.35 -8.60
CA ALA A 43 -4.76 -9.79 -7.82
C ALA A 43 -5.41 -8.63 -7.06
N ALA A 44 -4.61 -7.76 -6.45
CA ALA A 44 -5.10 -6.55 -5.78
C ALA A 44 -5.85 -5.64 -6.76
N LEU A 45 -5.25 -5.27 -7.90
CA LEU A 45 -5.87 -4.38 -8.88
C LEU A 45 -7.23 -4.89 -9.39
N LYS A 46 -7.34 -6.20 -9.64
CA LYS A 46 -8.61 -6.81 -10.02
C LYS A 46 -9.66 -6.65 -8.94
N ASN A 47 -9.32 -6.86 -7.66
CA ASN A 47 -10.27 -6.72 -6.58
C ASN A 47 -10.63 -5.25 -6.32
N LEU A 48 -9.66 -4.34 -6.34
CA LEU A 48 -9.86 -2.89 -6.18
C LEU A 48 -10.84 -2.31 -7.21
N THR A 49 -10.90 -2.89 -8.41
CA THR A 49 -11.84 -2.48 -9.46
C THR A 49 -13.27 -2.93 -9.18
N VAL A 50 -13.46 -4.07 -8.50
CA VAL A 50 -14.76 -4.65 -8.18
C VAL A 50 -15.29 -4.13 -6.82
N HIS A 51 -14.39 -4.00 -5.86
CA HIS A 51 -14.64 -3.56 -4.49
C HIS A 51 -13.65 -2.44 -4.13
N PRO A 52 -13.98 -1.18 -4.45
CA PRO A 52 -13.10 -0.07 -4.17
C PRO A 52 -12.96 0.13 -2.65
N PRO A 53 -11.73 0.11 -2.10
CA PRO A 53 -11.51 0.36 -0.68
C PRO A 53 -11.58 1.85 -0.37
N HIS A 54 -11.55 2.17 0.93
CA HIS A 54 -11.48 3.55 1.39
C HIS A 54 -10.04 4.08 1.34
N LEU A 55 -9.06 3.18 1.52
CA LEU A 55 -7.64 3.44 1.40
C LEU A 55 -6.94 2.20 0.84
N ALA A 56 -6.00 2.39 -0.08
CA ALA A 56 -5.11 1.33 -0.55
C ALA A 56 -3.66 1.77 -0.33
N ILE A 57 -2.87 0.92 0.32
CA ILE A 57 -1.45 1.12 0.61
C ILE A 57 -0.67 0.11 -0.22
N PHE A 58 0.26 0.60 -1.03
CA PHE A 58 1.11 -0.21 -1.90
C PHE A 58 2.56 -0.03 -1.50
N ASP A 59 3.26 -1.13 -1.24
CA ASP A 59 4.71 -1.12 -1.21
C ASP A 59 5.23 -1.11 -2.65
N ILE A 60 5.81 0.03 -3.03
CA ILE A 60 6.54 0.16 -4.28
C ILE A 60 8.01 0.04 -3.90
N LYS A 61 8.56 -1.17 -4.09
CA LYS A 61 10.01 -1.34 -4.07
C LYS A 61 10.63 -0.42 -5.11
N ILE A 62 11.22 0.68 -4.66
CA ILE A 62 12.14 1.48 -5.47
C ILE A 62 13.43 0.69 -5.55
N ALA A 63 13.54 -0.18 -6.56
CA ALA A 63 14.80 -0.78 -6.90
C ALA A 63 15.70 0.32 -7.50
N THR A 64 16.66 0.81 -6.72
CA THR A 64 17.76 1.64 -7.22
C THR A 64 18.80 0.76 -7.91
N ASN A 65 18.42 0.08 -8.99
CA ASN A 65 19.37 -0.52 -9.91
C ASN A 65 19.70 0.50 -11.02
N GLY A 66 20.61 1.43 -10.70
CA GLY A 66 21.19 2.34 -11.68
C GLY A 66 21.78 3.65 -11.16
N TRP A 67 21.63 4.01 -9.87
CA TRP A 67 22.20 5.26 -9.36
C TRP A 67 23.57 5.01 -8.73
N ASP A 68 24.62 5.00 -9.55
CA ASP A 68 26.02 4.89 -9.13
C ASP A 68 26.65 6.25 -8.73
N GLY A 69 25.84 7.31 -8.67
CA GLY A 69 26.28 8.65 -8.31
C GLY A 69 27.00 9.44 -9.40
N THR A 70 27.13 8.93 -10.63
CA THR A 70 28.04 9.53 -11.64
C THR A 70 27.42 10.64 -12.51
N PHE A 71 26.13 10.98 -12.36
CA PHE A 71 25.49 12.01 -13.22
C PHE A 71 25.36 13.41 -12.61
N ALA A 72 25.94 13.69 -11.44
CA ALA A 72 25.81 15.00 -10.82
C ALA A 72 26.76 16.10 -11.37
N SER A 73 27.68 15.82 -12.31
CA SER A 73 28.76 16.79 -12.65
C SER A 73 28.78 17.42 -14.04
N SER A 74 27.81 17.16 -14.94
CA SER A 74 27.87 17.77 -16.30
C SER A 74 26.76 18.76 -16.66
N ALA A 75 25.86 19.09 -15.74
CA ALA A 75 24.96 20.23 -15.91
C ALA A 75 25.62 21.54 -15.45
N SER A 76 26.74 21.93 -16.06
CA SER A 76 27.27 23.29 -15.93
C SER A 76 28.11 23.68 -17.14
N LYS A 77 27.41 24.11 -18.20
CA LYS A 77 27.77 25.22 -19.09
C LYS A 77 26.70 25.39 -20.18
N ILE A 78 25.70 26.19 -19.86
CA ILE A 78 25.25 27.24 -20.78
C ILE A 78 26.05 28.50 -20.45
#